data_AF-B9RQ23-F1
#
_entry.id   AF-B9RQ23-F1
#
_cell.length_a   1.000
_cell.length_b   1.000
_cell.length_c   1.000
_cell.angle_alpha   90.00
_cell.angle_beta   90.00
_cell.angle_gamma   90.00
#
_symmetry.space_group_name_H-M   'P 1'
#
loop_
_entity.id
_entity.type
_entity.pdbx_description
1 polymer ?
#
loop_
_entity_poly.entity_id
_entity_poly.type
_entity_poly.pdbx_seq_one_letter_code
_entity_poly.pdbx_strand_id
1 'polypeptide(L)'
;MDSITWEKLIRQAYLEAVNLSINSMFVRDSASTEYLNYGAAVSEVEIDLLTGQTTILRSDILYDCGQSLNPAVDLGQIEGAFVQGIGFFMLEEYTTNPDGLADVEGTWTYKIPTIDTIPKQFNVEIVSSGHHQKRVLSSKASGEPPLLLAASVHCAVRAAIREARQQIDSWSGLDFSNSKFEVDVPATMPKVKELCGLDSVERYLQWKMGGN
;
A
#
# COMPACT_ATOMS: atom_id res chain seq x y z
N MET A 1 -45.20 29.41 12.29
CA MET A 1 -44.33 30.36 11.56
C MET A 1 -44.01 29.68 10.25
N ASP A 2 -44.48 30.22 9.13
CA ASP A 2 -44.21 29.64 7.82
C ASP A 2 -42.71 29.72 7.54
N SER A 3 -42.07 28.59 7.25
CA SER A 3 -40.64 28.54 6.97
C SER A 3 -40.35 29.27 5.66
N ILE A 4 -39.52 30.31 5.70
CA ILE A 4 -39.02 30.99 4.51
C ILE A 4 -38.14 30.00 3.74
N THR A 5 -38.41 29.80 2.45
CA THR A 5 -37.59 28.90 1.61
C THR A 5 -36.39 29.63 1.04
N TRP A 6 -35.33 28.88 0.69
CA TRP A 6 -34.10 29.45 0.15
C TRP A 6 -34.33 30.23 -1.16
N GLU A 7 -35.27 29.77 -1.99
CA GLU A 7 -35.63 30.42 -3.25
C GLU A 7 -36.30 31.78 -3.03
N LYS A 8 -37.12 31.90 -1.97
CA LYS A 8 -37.74 33.18 -1.59
C LYS A 8 -36.68 34.18 -1.13
N LEU A 9 -35.68 33.73 -0.36
CA LEU A 9 -34.56 34.57 0.08
C LEU A 9 -33.70 35.05 -1.09
N ILE A 10 -33.34 34.16 -2.01
CA ILE A 10 -32.59 34.54 -3.21
C ILE A 10 -33.37 35.56 -4.04
N ARG A 11 -34.67 35.31 -4.25
CA ARG A 11 -35.53 36.22 -5.02
C ARG A 11 -35.63 37.58 -4.36
N GLN A 12 -35.76 37.64 -3.04
CA GLN A 12 -35.78 38.90 -2.30
C GLN A 12 -34.45 39.64 -2.40
N ALA A 13 -33.32 38.95 -2.19
CA ALA A 13 -31.98 39.54 -2.30
C ALA A 13 -31.73 40.11 -3.71
N TYR A 14 -32.20 39.41 -4.76
CA TYR A 14 -32.16 39.92 -6.13
C TYR A 14 -33.00 41.18 -6.33
N LEU A 15 -34.24 41.22 -5.81
CA LEU A 15 -35.11 42.38 -5.88
C LEU A 15 -34.54 43.60 -5.13
N GLU A 16 -33.77 43.34 -4.06
CA GLU A 16 -33.06 44.35 -3.27
C GLU A 16 -31.68 44.71 -3.86
N ALA A 17 -31.35 44.21 -5.07
CA ALA A 17 -30.07 44.43 -5.75
C ALA A 17 -28.83 44.06 -4.91
N VAL A 18 -28.96 43.06 -4.04
CA VAL A 18 -27.85 42.49 -3.27
C VAL A 18 -26.96 41.68 -4.22
N ASN A 19 -25.65 41.92 -4.20
CA ASN A 19 -24.70 41.14 -4.98
C ASN A 19 -24.62 39.70 -4.45
N LEU A 20 -24.95 38.72 -5.30
CA LEU A 20 -24.92 37.28 -4.98
C LEU A 20 -23.64 36.59 -5.49
N SER A 21 -22.65 37.35 -5.95
CA SER A 21 -21.34 36.83 -6.38
C SER A 21 -20.25 37.18 -5.36
N ILE A 22 -19.45 36.19 -4.99
CA ILE A 22 -18.32 36.35 -4.07
C ILE A 22 -17.10 35.59 -4.58
N ASN A 23 -15.93 36.21 -4.44
CA ASN A 23 -14.64 35.58 -4.66
C ASN A 23 -13.94 35.42 -3.32
N SER A 24 -13.37 34.25 -3.07
CA SER A 24 -12.57 33.99 -1.86
C SER A 24 -11.24 33.34 -2.24
N MET A 25 -10.21 33.63 -1.46
CA MET A 25 -8.88 33.07 -1.62
C MET A 25 -8.39 32.53 -0.29
N PHE A 26 -7.94 31.28 -0.28
CA PHE A 26 -7.29 30.67 0.87
C PHE A 26 -5.77 30.77 0.71
N VAL A 27 -5.12 31.47 1.63
CA VAL A 27 -3.66 31.52 1.74
C VAL A 27 -3.26 30.62 2.91
N ARG A 28 -2.42 29.62 2.64
CA ARG A 28 -1.94 28.67 3.64
C ARG A 28 -1.04 29.39 4.65
N ASP A 29 -1.35 29.25 5.94
CA ASP A 29 -0.42 29.59 7.02
C ASP A 29 0.61 28.47 7.19
N SER A 30 1.85 28.82 7.49
CA SER A 30 2.95 27.88 7.82
C SER A 30 2.53 26.81 8.84
N ALA A 31 1.76 27.19 9.87
CA ALA A 31 1.26 26.30 10.90
C ALA A 31 0.09 25.38 10.45
N SER A 32 -0.47 25.61 9.25
CA SER A 32 -1.50 24.76 8.63
C SER A 32 -0.91 23.65 7.75
N THR A 33 0.36 23.77 7.38
CA THR A 33 1.09 22.82 6.52
C THR A 33 1.73 21.66 7.29
N GLU A 34 2.02 21.85 8.58
CA GLU A 34 2.69 20.83 9.39
C GLU A 34 1.68 19.98 10.14
N TYR A 35 1.36 18.81 9.59
CA TYR A 35 0.66 17.77 10.32
C TYR A 35 1.15 16.40 9.90
N LEU A 36 1.02 15.43 10.82
CA LEU A 36 1.34 14.05 10.55
C LEU A 36 0.05 13.25 10.32
N ASN A 37 0.11 12.43 9.27
CA ASN A 37 -0.82 11.34 9.08
C ASN A 37 -0.23 10.11 9.75
N TYR A 38 -1.04 9.40 10.51
CA TYR A 38 -0.65 8.17 11.17
C TYR A 38 -1.39 7.02 10.51
N GLY A 39 -0.69 5.91 10.35
CA GLY A 39 -1.28 4.69 9.86
C GLY A 39 -0.42 3.50 10.25
N ALA A 40 -1.06 2.35 10.35
CA ALA A 40 -0.42 1.07 10.55
C ALA A 40 -1.05 0.05 9.61
N ALA A 41 -0.22 -0.86 9.09
CA ALA A 41 -0.68 -1.98 8.31
C ALA A 41 0.02 -3.27 8.74
N VAL A 42 -0.74 -4.35 8.74
CA VAL A 42 -0.26 -5.72 8.95
C VAL A 42 -0.65 -6.51 7.73
N SER A 43 0.30 -7.26 7.17
CA SER A 43 0.06 -8.11 6.01
C SER A 43 0.59 -9.51 6.27
N GLU A 44 -0.15 -10.49 5.76
CA GLU A 44 0.17 -11.91 5.78
C GLU A 44 0.32 -12.39 4.33
N VAL A 45 1.39 -13.12 4.06
CA VAL A 45 1.73 -13.62 2.73
C VAL A 45 2.08 -15.11 2.77
N GLU A 46 1.80 -15.78 1.68
CA GLU A 46 2.24 -17.14 1.39
C GLU A 46 3.16 -17.10 0.17
N ILE A 47 4.30 -17.81 0.25
CA ILE A 47 5.23 -17.92 -0.87
C ILE A 47 5.26 -19.38 -1.33
N ASP A 48 5.01 -19.61 -2.60
CA ASP A 48 5.28 -20.89 -3.24
C ASP A 48 6.79 -21.02 -3.49
N LEU A 49 7.45 -21.92 -2.76
CA LEU A 49 8.89 -22.14 -2.86
C LEU A 49 9.32 -22.72 -4.22
N LEU A 50 8.42 -23.36 -4.98
CA LEU A 50 8.74 -23.92 -6.29
C LEU A 50 8.82 -22.82 -7.35
N THR A 51 7.90 -21.86 -7.31
CA THR A 51 7.72 -20.84 -8.36
C THR A 51 8.22 -19.45 -7.95
N GLY A 52 8.29 -19.16 -6.65
CA GLY A 52 8.49 -17.82 -6.09
C GLY A 52 7.21 -16.98 -6.06
N GLN A 53 6.06 -17.53 -6.44
CA GLN A 53 4.80 -16.80 -6.44
C GLN A 53 4.44 -16.38 -5.01
N THR A 54 4.15 -15.10 -4.84
CA THR A 54 3.68 -14.55 -3.56
C THR A 54 2.17 -14.32 -3.64
N THR A 55 1.44 -14.86 -2.68
CA THR A 55 0.01 -14.61 -2.47
C THR A 55 -0.18 -13.79 -1.22
N ILE A 56 -0.88 -12.66 -1.32
CA ILE A 56 -1.26 -11.85 -0.15
C ILE A 56 -2.54 -12.44 0.44
N LEU A 57 -2.44 -13.12 1.59
CA LEU A 57 -3.58 -13.76 2.23
C LEU A 57 -4.50 -12.73 2.89
N ARG A 58 -3.91 -11.78 3.61
CA ARG A 58 -4.65 -10.78 4.37
C ARG A 58 -3.85 -9.49 4.53
N SER A 59 -4.54 -8.36 4.48
CA SER A 59 -4.00 -7.07 4.94
C SER A 59 -5.03 -6.35 5.80
N ASP A 60 -4.60 -5.88 6.96
CA ASP A 60 -5.39 -5.04 7.87
C ASP A 60 -4.73 -3.67 7.96
N ILE A 61 -5.49 -2.61 7.69
CA ILE A 61 -5.03 -1.23 7.69
C ILE A 61 -5.83 -0.42 8.68
N LEU A 62 -5.13 0.33 9.53
CA LEU A 62 -5.69 1.36 10.39
C LEU A 62 -5.08 2.70 9.98
N TYR A 63 -5.89 3.67 9.58
CA TYR A 63 -5.37 4.95 9.09
C TYR A 63 -6.13 6.14 9.67
N ASP A 64 -5.39 7.15 10.11
CA ASP A 64 -5.92 8.37 10.73
C ASP A 64 -6.11 9.49 9.71
N CYS A 65 -7.35 9.61 9.21
CA CYS A 65 -7.79 10.71 8.33
C CYS A 65 -8.28 11.94 9.11
N GLY A 66 -8.10 12.01 10.43
CA GLY A 66 -8.76 13.02 11.25
C GLY A 66 -10.28 12.88 11.18
N GLN A 67 -11.01 13.98 11.04
CA GLN A 67 -12.45 13.94 10.81
C GLN A 67 -12.72 13.89 9.30
N SER A 68 -12.98 12.69 8.78
CA SER A 68 -13.25 12.48 7.36
C SER A 68 -14.40 13.35 6.86
N LEU A 69 -14.18 14.02 5.72
CA LEU A 69 -15.22 14.80 5.03
C LEU A 69 -16.19 13.88 4.28
N ASN A 70 -15.66 12.82 3.70
CA ASN A 70 -16.40 11.79 3.00
C ASN A 70 -15.71 10.44 3.21
N PRO A 71 -16.21 9.61 4.14
CA PRO A 71 -15.58 8.34 4.48
C PRO A 71 -15.43 7.39 3.30
N ALA A 72 -16.36 7.42 2.33
CA ALA A 72 -16.28 6.54 1.16
C ALA A 72 -15.14 6.94 0.21
N VAL A 73 -14.90 8.25 0.04
CA VAL A 73 -13.78 8.75 -0.77
C VAL A 73 -12.46 8.47 -0.07
N ASP A 74 -12.37 8.76 1.23
CA ASP A 74 -11.15 8.52 2.00
C ASP A 74 -10.79 7.03 2.05
N LEU A 75 -11.79 6.15 2.19
CA LEU A 75 -11.58 4.70 2.16
C LEU A 75 -11.02 4.26 0.80
N GLY A 76 -11.62 4.72 -0.31
CA GLY A 76 -11.13 4.40 -1.65
C GLY A 76 -9.74 4.95 -1.94
N GLN A 77 -9.36 6.10 -1.36
CA GLN A 77 -7.99 6.62 -1.45
C GLN A 77 -7.00 5.72 -0.70
N ILE A 78 -7.35 5.29 0.53
CA ILE A 78 -6.50 4.40 1.32
C ILE A 78 -6.29 3.06 0.61
N GLU A 79 -7.37 2.45 0.13
CA GLU A 79 -7.32 1.18 -0.61
C GLU A 79 -6.51 1.32 -1.90
N GLY A 80 -6.80 2.35 -2.71
CA GLY A 80 -6.14 2.59 -3.98
C GLY A 80 -4.64 2.86 -3.81
N ALA A 81 -4.26 3.69 -2.84
CA ALA A 81 -2.87 3.98 -2.54
C ALA A 81 -2.13 2.75 -2.01
N PHE A 82 -2.74 1.94 -1.14
CA PHE A 82 -2.15 0.69 -0.67
C PHE A 82 -1.92 -0.30 -1.82
N VAL A 83 -2.90 -0.47 -2.72
CA VAL A 83 -2.74 -1.33 -3.91
C VAL A 83 -1.65 -0.80 -4.84
N GLN A 84 -1.59 0.51 -5.09
CA GLN A 84 -0.48 1.12 -5.83
C GLN A 84 0.87 0.87 -5.15
N GLY A 85 0.91 0.89 -3.82
CA GLY A 85 2.07 0.52 -3.04
C GLY A 85 2.47 -0.95 -3.20
N ILE A 86 1.50 -1.88 -3.27
CA ILE A 86 1.77 -3.29 -3.60
C ILE A 86 2.48 -3.37 -4.96
N GLY A 87 1.99 -2.61 -5.94
CA GLY A 87 2.63 -2.47 -7.25
C GLY A 87 4.10 -2.08 -7.10
N PHE A 88 4.36 -0.96 -6.46
CA PHE A 88 5.72 -0.43 -6.22
C PHE A 88 6.64 -1.42 -5.49
N PHE A 89 6.16 -2.09 -4.44
CA PHE A 89 6.99 -2.95 -3.61
C PHE A 89 7.17 -4.38 -4.14
N MET A 90 6.24 -4.90 -4.94
CA MET A 90 6.17 -6.32 -5.27
C MET A 90 6.17 -6.64 -6.77
N LEU A 91 5.64 -5.76 -7.62
CA LEU A 91 5.26 -6.14 -9.00
C LEU A 91 5.94 -5.27 -10.07
N GLU A 92 5.88 -3.96 -9.90
CA GLU A 92 6.16 -2.97 -10.94
C GLU A 92 7.67 -2.78 -11.12
N GLU A 93 8.26 -3.56 -12.02
CA GLU A 93 9.68 -3.47 -12.38
C GLU A 93 9.89 -2.64 -13.66
N TYR A 94 10.87 -1.75 -13.61
CA TYR A 94 11.29 -0.93 -14.74
C TYR A 94 12.71 -1.32 -15.16
N THR A 95 12.83 -1.99 -16.31
CA THR A 95 14.12 -2.44 -16.85
C THR A 95 14.60 -1.52 -17.97
N THR A 96 15.92 -1.32 -18.04
CA THR A 96 16.58 -0.55 -19.09
C THR A 96 17.59 -1.39 -19.83
N ASN A 97 17.71 -1.19 -21.13
CA ASN A 97 18.72 -1.83 -21.94
C ASN A 97 20.13 -1.23 -21.71
N PRO A 98 21.20 -1.83 -22.27
CA PRO A 98 22.56 -1.31 -22.13
C PRO A 98 22.77 0.12 -22.64
N ASP A 99 21.91 0.61 -23.53
CA ASP A 99 21.93 1.97 -24.06
C ASP A 99 21.18 2.98 -23.16
N GLY A 100 20.57 2.51 -22.05
CA GLY A 100 19.83 3.31 -21.09
C GLY A 100 18.38 3.61 -21.49
N LEU A 101 17.85 2.97 -22.53
CA LEU A 101 16.45 3.08 -22.95
C LEU A 101 15.57 2.10 -22.17
N ALA A 102 14.31 2.48 -21.95
CA ALA A 102 13.33 1.61 -21.31
C ALA A 102 13.03 0.40 -22.20
N ASP A 103 13.16 -0.81 -21.65
CA ASP A 103 12.69 -2.04 -22.34
C ASP A 103 11.19 -2.26 -22.15
N VAL A 104 10.59 -1.51 -21.22
CA VAL A 104 9.20 -1.68 -20.79
C VAL A 104 8.31 -0.69 -21.54
N GLU A 105 7.70 -1.14 -22.64
CA GLU A 105 6.92 -0.28 -23.55
C GLU A 105 5.40 -0.26 -23.30
N GLY A 106 4.87 -1.02 -22.34
CA GLY A 106 3.43 -0.97 -22.04
C GLY A 106 2.94 -2.01 -21.04
N THR A 107 1.63 -2.18 -20.89
CA THR A 107 1.01 -3.08 -19.88
C THR A 107 1.30 -4.57 -20.11
N TRP A 108 1.81 -4.94 -21.28
CA TRP A 108 2.27 -6.30 -21.53
C TRP A 108 3.61 -6.60 -20.84
N THR A 109 4.45 -5.60 -20.66
CA THR A 109 5.80 -5.70 -20.07
C THR A 109 5.89 -5.05 -18.68
N TYR A 110 5.04 -4.06 -18.38
CA TYR A 110 4.86 -3.45 -17.06
C TYR A 110 3.62 -4.01 -16.37
N LYS A 111 3.79 -4.65 -15.23
CA LYS A 111 2.70 -5.35 -14.52
C LYS A 111 2.27 -4.56 -13.28
N ILE A 112 1.20 -3.79 -13.43
CA ILE A 112 0.46 -3.21 -12.31
C ILE A 112 -0.29 -4.30 -11.53
N PRO A 113 -0.69 -4.02 -10.28
CA PRO A 113 -1.60 -4.88 -9.53
C PRO A 113 -2.89 -5.19 -10.28
N THR A 114 -3.34 -6.43 -10.15
CA THR A 114 -4.57 -6.98 -10.73
C THR A 114 -5.39 -7.64 -9.62
N ILE A 115 -6.60 -8.10 -9.94
CA ILE A 115 -7.54 -8.66 -8.95
C ILE A 115 -6.99 -9.88 -8.18
N ASP A 116 -6.03 -10.58 -8.77
CA ASP A 116 -5.35 -11.74 -8.22
C ASP A 116 -4.12 -11.40 -7.37
N THR A 117 -3.64 -10.15 -7.41
CA THR A 117 -2.45 -9.70 -6.65
C THR A 117 -2.78 -8.79 -5.46
N ILE A 118 -4.05 -8.44 -5.27
CA ILE A 118 -4.54 -7.75 -4.06
C ILE A 118 -4.74 -8.74 -2.88
N PRO A 119 -4.82 -8.26 -1.63
CA PRO A 119 -5.09 -9.14 -0.49
C PRO A 119 -6.42 -9.88 -0.63
N LYS A 120 -6.42 -11.21 -0.41
CA LYS A 120 -7.67 -12.00 -0.45
C LYS A 120 -8.67 -11.56 0.61
N GLN A 121 -8.18 -11.22 1.80
CA GLN A 121 -8.93 -10.52 2.82
C GLN A 121 -8.33 -9.12 3.02
N PHE A 122 -9.11 -8.09 2.71
CA PHE A 122 -8.65 -6.70 2.80
C PHE A 122 -9.55 -5.90 3.74
N ASN A 123 -9.03 -5.59 4.93
CA ASN A 123 -9.78 -4.83 5.95
C ASN A 123 -9.13 -3.46 6.12
N VAL A 124 -9.91 -2.39 5.99
CA VAL A 124 -9.44 -1.02 6.16
C VAL A 124 -10.36 -0.27 7.11
N GLU A 125 -9.79 0.32 8.15
CA GLU A 125 -10.51 1.11 9.15
C GLU A 125 -9.94 2.52 9.24
N ILE A 126 -10.84 3.51 9.23
CA ILE A 126 -10.49 4.92 9.40
C ILE A 126 -10.67 5.29 10.88
N VAL A 127 -9.61 5.83 11.47
CA VAL A 127 -9.62 6.36 12.83
C VAL A 127 -9.60 7.88 12.81
N SER A 128 -10.18 8.49 13.83
CA SER A 128 -10.09 9.92 14.08
C SER A 128 -9.27 10.19 15.34
N SER A 129 -8.09 10.79 15.20
CA SER A 129 -7.26 11.20 16.35
C SER A 129 -7.78 12.43 17.11
N GLY A 130 -8.99 12.93 16.79
CA GLY A 130 -9.66 14.01 17.51
C GLY A 130 -9.85 15.29 16.71
N HIS A 131 -10.18 16.37 17.41
CA HIS A 131 -10.53 17.66 16.79
C HIS A 131 -9.29 18.49 16.44
N HIS A 132 -9.23 18.98 15.21
CA HIS A 132 -8.09 19.70 14.66
C HIS A 132 -8.51 21.07 14.15
N GLN A 133 -8.50 22.04 15.07
CA GLN A 133 -9.07 23.39 14.88
C GLN A 133 -8.48 24.18 13.70
N LYS A 134 -7.23 23.91 13.32
CA LYS A 134 -6.54 24.61 12.22
C LYS A 134 -6.88 24.05 10.84
N ARG A 135 -7.75 23.05 10.74
CA ARG A 135 -8.07 22.35 9.49
C ARG A 135 -9.54 22.48 9.12
N VAL A 136 -9.81 22.42 7.82
CA VAL A 136 -11.17 22.44 7.29
C VAL A 136 -11.93 21.26 7.87
N LEU A 137 -12.89 21.54 8.74
CA LEU A 137 -13.71 20.54 9.42
C LEU A 137 -12.88 19.42 10.09
N SER A 138 -11.67 19.74 10.59
CA SER A 138 -10.74 18.79 11.23
C SER A 138 -10.22 17.63 10.37
N SER A 139 -10.35 17.68 9.03
CA SER A 139 -9.91 16.62 8.12
C SER A 139 -8.39 16.52 7.96
N LYS A 140 -7.90 15.36 7.48
CA LYS A 140 -6.50 15.12 7.06
C LYS A 140 -6.46 14.53 5.65
N ALA A 141 -5.30 14.59 5.00
CA ALA A 141 -5.10 13.96 3.70
C ALA A 141 -5.05 12.43 3.79
N SER A 142 -5.75 11.79 2.85
CA SER A 142 -5.87 10.34 2.68
C SER A 142 -5.23 9.82 1.39
N GLY A 143 -4.77 10.69 0.49
CA GLY A 143 -4.31 10.31 -0.85
C GLY A 143 -2.95 9.60 -0.88
N GLU A 144 -1.86 10.32 -0.64
CA GLU A 144 -0.50 9.78 -0.78
C GLU A 144 -0.04 8.88 0.38
N PRO A 145 -0.29 9.21 1.67
CA PRO A 145 0.40 8.54 2.77
C PRO A 145 0.13 7.03 2.91
N PRO A 146 -1.07 6.48 2.59
CA PRO A 146 -1.32 5.05 2.70
C PRO A 146 -0.48 4.17 1.75
N LEU A 147 0.14 4.74 0.70
CA LEU A 147 0.99 3.98 -0.23
C LEU A 147 2.15 3.27 0.49
N LEU A 148 2.78 3.96 1.44
CA LEU A 148 3.92 3.40 2.19
C LEU A 148 3.51 2.21 3.07
N LEU A 149 2.24 2.10 3.45
CA LEU A 149 1.76 1.00 4.28
C LEU A 149 1.91 -0.36 3.58
N ALA A 150 1.95 -0.39 2.24
CA ALA A 150 2.23 -1.60 1.48
C ALA A 150 3.64 -2.18 1.71
N ALA A 151 4.56 -1.43 2.32
CA ALA A 151 5.84 -1.97 2.80
C ALA A 151 5.67 -3.11 3.81
N SER A 152 4.50 -3.21 4.46
CA SER A 152 4.12 -4.35 5.30
C SER A 152 4.13 -5.68 4.52
N VAL A 153 3.63 -5.69 3.27
CA VAL A 153 3.67 -6.85 2.37
C VAL A 153 5.11 -7.24 2.05
N HIS A 154 5.94 -6.27 1.68
CA HIS A 154 7.37 -6.50 1.40
C HIS A 154 8.11 -7.07 2.63
N CYS A 155 7.80 -6.56 3.82
CA CYS A 155 8.39 -7.06 5.07
C CYS A 155 7.90 -8.47 5.41
N ALA A 156 6.64 -8.79 5.14
CA ALA A 156 6.08 -10.13 5.30
C ALA A 156 6.77 -11.13 4.34
N VAL A 157 7.00 -10.73 3.08
CA VAL A 157 7.75 -11.52 2.10
C VAL A 157 9.18 -11.77 2.57
N ARG A 158 9.87 -10.72 3.04
CA ARG A 158 11.22 -10.88 3.61
C ARG A 158 11.23 -11.85 4.79
N ALA A 159 10.22 -11.80 5.66
CA ALA A 159 10.11 -12.74 6.77
C ALA A 159 9.90 -14.18 6.26
N ALA A 160 9.00 -14.40 5.31
CA ALA A 160 8.75 -15.72 4.73
C ALA A 160 9.99 -16.30 4.01
N ILE A 161 10.73 -15.48 3.25
CA ILE A 161 12.01 -15.88 2.64
C ILE A 161 13.02 -16.32 3.71
N ARG A 162 13.11 -15.59 4.83
CA ARG A 162 14.02 -15.94 5.93
C ARG A 162 13.69 -17.32 6.50
N GLU A 163 12.42 -17.60 6.75
CA GLU A 163 11.98 -18.90 7.26
C GLU A 163 12.25 -20.02 6.24
N ALA A 164 12.01 -19.76 4.94
CA ALA A 164 12.32 -20.72 3.87
C ALA A 164 13.82 -21.08 3.82
N ARG A 165 14.70 -20.08 3.95
CA ARG A 165 16.15 -20.29 4.00
C ARG A 165 16.57 -21.10 5.23
N GLN A 166 16.04 -20.77 6.40
CA GLN A 166 16.30 -21.53 7.64
C GLN A 166 15.86 -23.00 7.51
N GLN A 167 14.71 -23.23 6.87
CA GLN A 167 14.23 -24.59 6.62
C GLN A 167 15.17 -25.36 5.68
N ILE A 168 15.66 -24.73 4.61
CA ILE A 168 16.62 -25.33 3.68
C ILE A 168 17.95 -25.64 4.36
N ASP A 169 18.44 -24.74 5.19
CA ASP A 169 19.68 -24.94 5.95
C ASP A 169 19.55 -26.15 6.89
N SER A 170 18.39 -26.30 7.55
CA SER A 170 18.10 -27.45 8.43
C SER A 170 18.17 -28.80 7.71
N TRP A 171 17.85 -28.85 6.41
CA TRP A 171 17.95 -30.07 5.60
C TRP A 171 19.39 -30.40 5.21
N SER A 172 20.22 -29.38 5.04
CA SER A 172 21.61 -29.52 4.59
C SER A 172 22.61 -29.80 5.72
N GLY A 173 22.19 -29.67 6.98
CA GLY A 173 23.09 -29.80 8.14
C GLY A 173 24.16 -28.70 8.21
N LEU A 174 24.02 -27.65 7.40
CA LEU A 174 24.88 -26.48 7.38
C LEU A 174 24.25 -25.37 8.22
N ASP A 175 24.99 -24.88 9.21
CA ASP A 175 24.49 -23.88 10.14
C ASP A 175 24.78 -22.47 9.61
N PHE A 176 24.08 -22.05 8.55
CA PHE A 176 24.17 -20.69 8.01
C PHE A 176 23.27 -19.69 8.76
N SER A 177 23.08 -19.89 10.07
CA SER A 177 22.06 -19.23 10.92
C SER A 177 22.06 -17.69 10.94
N ASN A 178 22.94 -17.02 10.18
CA ASN A 178 23.01 -15.57 10.07
C ASN A 178 23.48 -15.06 8.69
N SER A 179 23.26 -15.77 7.58
CA SER A 179 23.55 -15.16 6.26
C SER A 179 22.60 -13.97 6.06
N LYS A 180 23.12 -12.74 6.20
CA LYS A 180 22.36 -11.53 5.89
C LYS A 180 22.00 -11.57 4.41
N PHE A 181 20.73 -11.37 4.11
CA PHE A 181 20.24 -11.17 2.75
C PHE A 181 19.43 -9.89 2.69
N GLU A 182 19.44 -9.26 1.54
CA GLU A 182 18.65 -8.08 1.22
C GLU A 182 17.55 -8.49 0.25
N VAL A 183 16.40 -7.83 0.34
CA VAL A 183 15.29 -8.01 -0.60
C VAL A 183 15.11 -6.66 -1.26
N ASP A 184 15.47 -6.59 -2.54
CA ASP A 184 15.34 -5.39 -3.34
C ASP A 184 13.88 -5.09 -3.66
N VAL A 185 13.61 -3.81 -3.89
CA VAL A 185 12.30 -3.34 -4.37
C VAL A 185 12.38 -3.12 -5.89
N PRO A 186 11.45 -3.68 -6.68
CA PRO A 186 10.36 -4.58 -6.27
C PRO A 186 10.85 -6.02 -6.02
N ALA A 187 10.20 -6.69 -5.06
CA ALA A 187 10.42 -8.10 -4.73
C ALA A 187 9.63 -9.02 -5.69
N THR A 188 10.01 -9.02 -6.96
CA THR A 188 9.33 -9.78 -8.02
C THR A 188 9.45 -11.29 -7.83
N MET A 189 8.53 -12.05 -8.44
CA MET A 189 8.49 -13.51 -8.35
C MET A 189 9.85 -14.19 -8.63
N PRO A 190 10.62 -13.83 -9.68
CA PRO A 190 11.94 -14.41 -9.92
C PRO A 190 12.94 -14.11 -8.80
N LYS A 191 12.96 -12.88 -8.28
CA LYS A 191 13.84 -12.47 -7.16
C LYS A 191 13.48 -13.24 -5.89
N VAL A 192 12.19 -13.36 -5.58
CA VAL A 192 11.72 -14.16 -4.44
C VAL A 192 12.14 -15.62 -4.58
N LYS A 193 11.98 -16.22 -5.77
CA LYS A 193 12.42 -17.60 -6.03
C LYS A 193 13.93 -17.79 -5.82
N GLU A 194 14.73 -16.87 -6.31
CA GLU A 194 16.19 -16.89 -6.15
C GLU A 194 16.58 -16.81 -4.67
N LEU A 195 15.99 -15.87 -3.92
CA LEU A 195 16.28 -15.67 -2.50
C LEU A 195 15.82 -16.85 -1.62
N CYS A 196 14.72 -17.51 -2.00
CA CYS A 196 14.24 -18.76 -1.39
C CYS A 196 15.07 -20.00 -1.75
N GLY A 197 16.01 -19.92 -2.71
CA GLY A 197 16.84 -21.04 -3.14
C GLY A 197 16.27 -21.77 -4.37
N LEU A 198 17.08 -21.77 -5.43
CA LEU A 198 16.78 -22.49 -6.68
C LEU A 198 16.82 -24.01 -6.50
N ASP A 199 17.68 -24.49 -5.59
CA ASP A 199 17.94 -25.91 -5.30
C ASP A 199 17.13 -26.45 -4.09
N SER A 200 16.07 -25.73 -3.71
CA SER A 200 15.21 -26.06 -2.57
C SER A 200 14.60 -27.46 -2.67
N VAL A 201 14.21 -27.89 -3.88
CA VAL A 201 13.63 -29.21 -4.14
C VAL A 201 14.69 -30.30 -4.01
N GLU A 202 15.85 -30.12 -4.62
CA GLU A 202 16.95 -31.07 -4.58
C GLU A 202 17.40 -31.30 -3.14
N ARG A 203 17.57 -30.23 -2.36
CA ARG A 203 17.94 -30.32 -0.93
C ARG A 203 16.89 -31.05 -0.11
N TYR A 204 15.61 -30.76 -0.33
CA TYR A 204 14.51 -31.47 0.33
C TYR A 204 14.55 -32.97 0.03
N LEU A 205 14.72 -33.35 -1.25
CA LEU A 205 14.76 -34.74 -1.68
C LEU A 205 15.99 -35.46 -1.13
N GLN A 206 17.17 -34.83 -1.16
CA GLN A 206 18.40 -35.38 -0.58
C GLN A 206 18.25 -35.64 0.91
N TRP A 207 17.71 -34.68 1.67
CA TRP A 207 17.43 -34.85 3.09
C TRP A 207 16.43 -35.98 3.36
N LYS A 208 15.33 -36.03 2.60
CA LYS A 208 14.30 -37.05 2.76
C LYS A 208 14.77 -38.46 2.40
N MET A 209 15.64 -38.59 1.40
CA MET A 209 16.20 -39.87 0.95
C MET A 209 17.44 -40.31 1.74
N GLY A 210 18.18 -39.36 2.32
CA GLY A 210 19.37 -39.60 3.15
C GLY A 210 19.07 -39.95 4.61
N GLY A 211 17.82 -39.81 5.05
CA GLY A 211 17.37 -40.13 6.41
C GLY A 211 17.09 -41.62 6.69
N ASN A 212 17.83 -42.54 6.07
CA ASN A 212 17.83 -43.98 6.39
C ASN A 212 19.03 -44.36 7.26
#